data_AF-A0A6A3XBX5-F1
#
_entry.id   AF-A0A6A3XBX5-F1
#
_cell.length_a   1.000
_cell.length_b   1.000
_cell.length_c   1.000
_cell.angle_alpha   90.00
_cell.angle_beta   90.00
_cell.angle_gamma   90.00
#
_symmetry.space_group_name_H-M   'P 1'
#
loop_
_entity.id
_entity.type
_entity.pdbx_description
1 polymer ?
#
loop_
_entity_poly.entity_id
_entity_poly.type
_entity_poly.pdbx_seq_one_letter_code
_entity_poly.pdbx_strand_id
1 'polypeptide(L)'
;MPVPIFTPILPPKLRSISHMELVKWDTRRREYEAKMRARCRSSGEDYNLVTQNVKESFDVELLESFCSLRLRKDVADITEGQIIAEIKALLAKVKNDNLSSKSSYFQKFKQVVPEHGLGDIFSGDDGKKKKCKRLVSCLAPPVLKADVKTVVQWTDSCKCSRRLGADEG
;
A
#
# COMPACT_ATOMS: atom_id res chain seq x y z
N MET A 1 12.20 -19.16 -37.73
CA MET A 1 12.29 -18.12 -36.68
C MET A 1 11.14 -18.33 -35.71
N PRO A 2 11.35 -18.33 -34.38
CA PRO A 2 10.24 -18.41 -33.45
C PRO A 2 9.39 -17.13 -33.58
N VAL A 3 8.08 -17.33 -33.74
CA VAL A 3 7.11 -16.23 -33.81
C VAL A 3 7.07 -15.55 -32.44
N PRO A 4 7.16 -14.22 -32.35
CA PRO A 4 6.98 -13.53 -31.07
C PRO A 4 5.60 -13.89 -30.52
N ILE A 5 5.56 -14.47 -29.31
CA ILE A 5 4.30 -14.69 -28.60
C ILE A 5 3.81 -13.31 -28.17
N PHE A 6 2.97 -12.69 -28.99
CA PHE A 6 2.26 -11.47 -28.63
C PHE A 6 1.21 -11.84 -27.57
N THR A 7 1.60 -11.74 -26.30
CA THR A 7 0.64 -11.86 -25.21
C THR A 7 -0.29 -10.65 -25.28
N PRO A 8 -1.61 -10.84 -25.38
CA PRO A 8 -2.55 -9.73 -25.47
C PRO A 8 -2.43 -8.85 -24.22
N ILE A 9 -2.32 -7.53 -24.42
CA ILE A 9 -2.28 -6.56 -23.33
C ILE A 9 -3.72 -6.39 -22.84
N LEU A 10 -4.07 -7.08 -21.74
CA LEU A 10 -5.43 -7.08 -21.20
C LEU A 10 -5.64 -5.90 -20.23
N PRO A 11 -6.76 -5.16 -20.35
CA PRO A 11 -7.08 -4.11 -19.41
C PRO A 11 -7.50 -4.69 -18.05
N PRO A 12 -7.07 -4.08 -16.94
CA PRO A 12 -7.40 -4.58 -15.61
C PRO A 12 -8.85 -4.27 -15.25
N LYS A 13 -9.53 -5.27 -14.66
CA LYS A 13 -10.85 -5.13 -14.07
C LYS A 13 -10.77 -4.93 -12.57
N LEU A 14 -11.68 -4.14 -12.03
CA LEU A 14 -11.86 -3.87 -10.62
C LEU A 14 -13.12 -4.59 -10.15
N ARG A 15 -12.95 -5.50 -9.18
CA ARG A 15 -14.04 -6.33 -8.64
C ARG A 15 -14.62 -5.79 -7.34
N SER A 16 -13.95 -4.82 -6.72
CA SER A 16 -14.30 -4.29 -5.41
C SER A 16 -13.57 -2.98 -5.15
N ILE A 17 -14.17 -2.11 -4.36
CA ILE A 17 -13.59 -0.85 -3.86
C ILE A 17 -12.82 -1.02 -2.54
N SER A 18 -12.50 -2.26 -2.16
CA SER A 18 -11.63 -2.52 -1.00
C SER A 18 -10.21 -1.97 -1.24
N HIS A 19 -9.54 -1.55 -0.17
CA HIS A 19 -8.19 -0.98 -0.28
C HIS A 19 -7.20 -1.91 -1.00
N MET A 20 -7.20 -3.20 -0.66
CA MET A 20 -6.30 -4.17 -1.28
C MET A 20 -6.55 -4.27 -2.80
N GLU A 21 -7.81 -4.33 -3.22
CA GLU A 21 -8.14 -4.44 -4.65
C GLU A 21 -7.85 -3.13 -5.39
N LEU A 22 -8.10 -1.96 -4.78
CA LEU A 22 -7.72 -0.67 -5.36
C LEU A 22 -6.21 -0.51 -5.53
N VAL A 23 -5.40 -0.98 -4.57
CA VAL A 23 -3.92 -0.96 -4.68
C VAL A 23 -3.46 -1.88 -5.80
N LYS A 24 -3.97 -3.13 -5.86
CA LYS A 24 -3.61 -4.07 -6.92
C LYS A 24 -4.01 -3.52 -8.30
N TRP A 25 -5.21 -2.94 -8.39
CA TRP A 25 -5.71 -2.37 -9.63
C TRP A 25 -4.88 -1.15 -10.07
N ASP A 26 -4.54 -0.22 -9.17
CA ASP A 26 -3.71 0.96 -9.51
C ASP A 26 -2.35 0.53 -10.08
N THR A 27 -1.68 -0.45 -9.47
CA THR A 27 -0.42 -1.00 -10.00
C THR A 27 -0.61 -1.61 -11.38
N ARG A 28 -1.59 -2.51 -11.55
CA ARG A 28 -1.87 -3.17 -12.84
C ARG A 28 -2.28 -2.17 -13.92
N ARG A 29 -3.02 -1.12 -13.56
CA ARG A 29 -3.48 -0.07 -14.47
C ARG A 29 -2.29 0.74 -15.00
N ARG A 30 -1.34 1.10 -14.14
CA ARG A 30 -0.10 1.78 -14.57
C ARG A 30 0.73 0.92 -15.52
N GLU A 31 0.86 -0.38 -15.23
CA GLU A 31 1.57 -1.31 -16.12
C GLU A 31 0.86 -1.47 -17.47
N TYR A 32 -0.46 -1.62 -17.47
CA TYR A 32 -1.29 -1.67 -18.67
C TYR A 32 -1.08 -0.42 -19.53
N GLU A 33 -1.24 0.77 -18.94
CA GLU A 33 -1.09 2.03 -19.67
C GLU A 33 0.33 2.25 -20.18
N ALA A 34 1.35 1.84 -19.43
CA ALA A 34 2.74 1.90 -19.88
C ALA A 34 2.98 1.03 -21.13
N LYS A 35 2.43 -0.19 -21.13
CA LYS A 35 2.46 -1.10 -22.29
C LYS A 35 1.69 -0.52 -23.48
N MET A 36 0.51 0.05 -23.25
CA MET A 36 -0.28 0.70 -24.31
C MET A 36 0.46 1.90 -24.91
N ARG A 37 1.07 2.76 -24.10
CA ARG A 37 1.91 3.87 -24.59
C ARG A 37 3.11 3.37 -25.39
N ALA A 38 3.74 2.27 -24.97
CA ALA A 38 4.85 1.68 -25.71
C ALA A 38 4.40 1.16 -27.09
N ARG A 39 3.27 0.45 -27.15
CA ARG A 39 2.65 0.02 -28.41
C ARG A 39 2.37 1.19 -29.34
N CYS A 40 1.69 2.24 -28.84
CA CYS A 40 1.34 3.41 -29.64
C CYS A 40 2.57 4.09 -30.25
N ARG A 41 3.70 4.16 -29.51
CA ARG A 41 4.97 4.70 -30.04
C ARG A 41 5.53 3.85 -31.19
N SER A 42 5.31 2.55 -31.19
CA SER A 42 5.81 1.64 -32.23
C SER A 42 4.86 1.55 -33.44
N SER A 43 3.55 1.60 -33.23
CA SER A 43 2.54 1.46 -34.28
C SER A 43 2.06 2.78 -34.88
N GLY A 44 2.22 3.91 -34.16
CA GLY A 44 1.62 5.19 -34.52
C GLY A 44 0.14 5.32 -34.19
N GLU A 45 -0.45 4.35 -33.47
CA GLU A 45 -1.86 4.39 -33.07
C GLU A 45 -2.14 5.51 -32.05
N ASP A 46 -3.36 6.07 -32.09
CA ASP A 46 -3.82 7.03 -31.08
C ASP A 46 -4.09 6.33 -29.75
N TYR A 47 -3.38 6.75 -28.71
CA TYR A 47 -3.46 6.19 -27.37
C TYR A 47 -4.89 6.19 -26.79
N ASN A 48 -5.67 7.26 -27.01
CA ASN A 48 -7.01 7.40 -26.45
C ASN A 48 -8.00 6.46 -27.12
N LEU A 49 -7.75 6.08 -28.39
CA LEU A 49 -8.61 5.16 -29.12
C LEU A 49 -8.31 3.69 -28.80
N VAL A 50 -7.06 3.36 -28.48
CA VAL A 50 -6.66 1.97 -28.20
C VAL A 50 -6.66 1.59 -26.72
N THR A 51 -6.77 2.58 -25.82
CA THR A 51 -6.72 2.35 -24.37
C THR A 51 -8.13 2.35 -23.79
N GLN A 52 -8.46 1.29 -23.05
CA GLN A 52 -9.75 1.18 -22.36
C GLN A 52 -9.91 2.26 -21.30
N ASN A 53 -11.07 2.91 -21.24
CA ASN A 53 -11.39 3.91 -20.21
C ASN A 53 -11.42 3.31 -18.79
N VAL A 54 -11.17 4.11 -17.75
CA VAL A 54 -11.25 3.67 -16.35
C VAL A 54 -12.68 3.28 -15.97
N LYS A 55 -13.72 3.90 -16.55
CA LYS A 55 -15.11 3.47 -16.35
C LYS A 55 -15.31 1.99 -16.66
N GLU A 56 -14.70 1.54 -17.75
CA GLU A 56 -14.80 0.15 -18.20
C GLU A 56 -13.98 -0.82 -17.34
N SER A 57 -13.17 -0.34 -16.40
CA SER A 57 -12.55 -1.23 -15.40
C SER A 57 -13.57 -1.79 -14.41
N PHE A 58 -14.73 -1.16 -14.23
CA PHE A 58 -15.76 -1.58 -13.29
C PHE A 58 -16.78 -2.51 -13.98
N ASP A 59 -17.44 -3.36 -13.20
CA ASP A 59 -18.76 -3.85 -13.60
C ASP A 59 -19.83 -2.75 -13.38
N VAL A 60 -20.99 -2.92 -14.00
CA VAL A 60 -22.05 -1.89 -14.03
C VAL A 60 -22.52 -1.54 -12.62
N GLU A 61 -22.84 -2.54 -11.80
CA GLU A 61 -23.35 -2.36 -10.44
C GLU A 61 -22.32 -1.69 -9.52
N LEU A 62 -21.04 -2.08 -9.65
CA LEU A 62 -19.95 -1.48 -8.88
C LEU A 62 -19.70 -0.04 -9.31
N LEU A 63 -19.79 0.27 -10.61
CA LEU A 63 -19.64 1.64 -11.11
C LEU A 63 -20.76 2.52 -10.57
N GLU A 64 -22.01 2.09 -10.69
CA GLU A 64 -23.18 2.82 -10.16
C GLU A 64 -23.08 3.03 -8.65
N SER A 65 -22.72 1.99 -7.90
CA SER A 65 -22.51 2.06 -6.45
C SER A 65 -21.38 3.01 -6.08
N PHE A 66 -20.27 3.00 -6.83
CA PHE A 66 -19.16 3.91 -6.60
C PHE A 66 -19.56 5.36 -6.86
N CYS A 67 -20.23 5.62 -7.99
CA CYS A 67 -20.67 6.94 -8.42
C CYS A 67 -21.68 7.54 -7.44
N SER A 68 -22.72 6.77 -7.07
CA SER A 68 -23.76 7.21 -6.14
C SER A 68 -23.20 7.44 -4.72
N LEU A 69 -22.44 6.50 -4.17
CA LEU A 69 -22.00 6.56 -2.77
C LEU A 69 -20.84 7.52 -2.55
N ARG A 70 -19.92 7.65 -3.51
CA ARG A 70 -18.70 8.47 -3.33
C ARG A 70 -18.80 9.83 -3.99
N LEU A 71 -19.27 9.86 -5.23
CA LEU A 71 -19.31 11.09 -6.02
C LEU A 71 -20.66 11.82 -5.94
N ARG A 72 -21.71 11.14 -5.45
CA ARG A 72 -23.10 11.64 -5.38
C ARG A 72 -23.59 12.16 -6.74
N LYS A 73 -23.24 11.44 -7.80
CA LYS A 73 -23.53 11.78 -9.19
C LYS A 73 -23.94 10.53 -9.97
N ASP A 74 -24.68 10.76 -11.04
CA ASP A 74 -25.01 9.72 -12.01
C ASP A 74 -23.78 9.34 -12.86
N VAL A 75 -23.75 8.11 -13.37
CA VAL A 75 -22.65 7.60 -14.21
C VAL A 75 -22.49 8.42 -15.49
N ALA A 76 -23.57 9.00 -16.03
CA ALA A 76 -23.57 9.84 -17.21
C ALA A 76 -22.80 11.16 -17.01
N ASP A 77 -22.94 11.78 -15.82
CA ASP A 77 -22.39 13.09 -15.51
C ASP A 77 -20.92 13.06 -15.05
N ILE A 78 -20.39 11.85 -14.81
CA ILE A 78 -19.06 11.67 -14.25
C ILE A 78 -18.02 11.59 -15.36
N THR A 79 -16.92 12.33 -15.22
CA THR A 79 -15.76 12.23 -16.10
C THR A 79 -14.77 11.17 -15.61
N GLU A 80 -13.96 10.63 -16.52
CA GLU A 80 -12.90 9.68 -16.17
C GLU A 80 -11.93 10.27 -15.12
N GLY A 81 -11.61 11.57 -15.25
CA GLY A 81 -10.77 12.28 -14.29
C GLY A 81 -11.34 12.33 -12.87
N GLN A 82 -12.66 12.44 -12.72
CA GLN A 82 -13.32 12.41 -11.41
C GLN A 82 -13.21 11.03 -10.75
N ILE A 83 -13.37 9.95 -11.51
CA ILE A 83 -13.21 8.58 -11.00
C ILE A 83 -11.76 8.35 -10.54
N ILE A 84 -10.79 8.75 -11.37
CA ILE A 84 -9.37 8.62 -11.02
C ILE A 84 -9.03 9.43 -9.76
N ALA A 85 -9.54 10.67 -9.66
CA ALA A 85 -9.31 11.51 -8.49
C ALA A 85 -9.87 10.87 -7.21
N GLU A 86 -11.07 10.30 -7.26
CA GLU A 86 -11.69 9.65 -6.11
C GLU A 86 -10.97 8.35 -5.72
N ILE A 87 -10.53 7.54 -6.68
CA ILE A 87 -9.69 6.35 -6.41
C ILE A 87 -8.39 6.76 -5.71
N LYS A 88 -7.74 7.84 -6.16
CA LYS A 88 -6.51 8.36 -5.54
C LYS A 88 -6.77 8.89 -4.13
N ALA A 89 -7.88 9.60 -3.93
CA ALA A 89 -8.29 10.09 -2.62
C ALA A 89 -8.53 8.92 -1.64
N LEU A 90 -9.16 7.84 -2.12
CA LEU A 90 -9.35 6.61 -1.36
C LEU A 90 -8.05 5.96 -0.93
N LEU A 91 -7.10 5.81 -1.85
CA LEU A 91 -5.78 5.25 -1.57
C LEU A 91 -4.97 6.13 -0.60
N ALA A 92 -5.13 7.46 -0.68
CA ALA A 92 -4.46 8.40 0.22
C ALA A 92 -5.07 8.39 1.63
N LYS A 93 -6.41 8.39 1.74
CA LYS A 93 -7.12 8.40 3.02
C LYS A 93 -6.76 7.18 3.86
N VAL A 94 -6.75 5.98 3.27
CA VAL A 94 -6.42 4.75 4.02
C VAL A 94 -4.98 4.75 4.52
N LYS A 95 -4.02 5.32 3.76
CA LYS A 95 -2.64 5.49 4.24
C LYS A 95 -2.58 6.40 5.47
N ASN A 96 -3.31 7.52 5.44
CA ASN A 96 -3.36 8.46 6.55
C ASN A 96 -4.11 7.89 7.77
N ASP A 97 -5.21 7.17 7.57
CA ASP A 97 -5.93 6.52 8.67
C ASP A 97 -5.08 5.40 9.31
N ASN A 98 -4.30 4.66 8.51
CA ASN A 98 -3.37 3.65 9.02
C ASN A 98 -2.17 4.26 9.76
N LEU A 99 -1.63 5.38 9.28
CA LEU A 99 -0.54 6.12 9.95
C LEU A 99 -1.02 6.85 11.20
N SER A 100 -2.19 7.49 11.14
CA SER A 100 -2.86 8.16 12.25
C SER A 100 -3.22 7.17 13.35
N SER A 101 -3.82 6.02 12.99
CA SER A 101 -4.11 4.96 13.95
C SER A 101 -2.82 4.41 14.58
N LYS A 102 -1.79 4.04 13.80
CA LYS A 102 -0.47 3.65 14.33
C LYS A 102 0.12 4.70 15.27
N SER A 103 0.10 5.97 14.89
CA SER A 103 0.60 7.09 15.70
C SER A 103 -0.18 7.22 17.01
N SER A 104 -1.51 7.06 16.97
CA SER A 104 -2.36 7.14 18.16
C SER A 104 -2.07 6.02 19.17
N TYR A 105 -1.75 4.80 18.72
CA TYR A 105 -1.30 3.72 19.61
C TYR A 105 0.03 4.05 20.27
N PHE A 106 0.99 4.57 19.49
CA PHE A 106 2.28 4.99 20.02
C PHE A 106 2.16 6.16 21.01
N GLN A 107 1.23 7.09 20.77
CA GLN A 107 0.98 8.23 21.63
C GLN A 107 0.31 7.82 22.95
N LYS A 108 -0.72 6.97 22.91
CA LYS A 108 -1.32 6.37 24.11
C LYS A 108 -0.30 5.58 24.92
N PHE A 109 0.54 4.80 24.25
CA PHE A 109 1.58 4.04 24.93
C PHE A 109 2.64 4.94 25.61
N LYS A 110 2.98 6.09 25.01
CA LYS A 110 3.85 7.10 25.64
C LYS A 110 3.24 7.73 26.90
N GLN A 111 1.91 7.77 27.02
CA GLN A 111 1.21 8.26 28.22
C GLN A 111 1.10 7.18 29.31
N VAL A 112 0.74 5.94 28.92
CA VAL A 112 0.54 4.82 29.85
C VAL A 112 1.85 4.35 30.51
N VAL A 113 2.98 4.43 29.83
CA VAL A 113 4.29 4.00 30.37
C VAL A 113 4.73 4.78 31.62
N PRO A 114 4.73 6.13 31.64
CA PRO A 114 5.04 6.89 32.84
C PRO A 114 3.93 6.80 33.91
N GLU A 115 2.66 6.74 33.52
CA GLU A 115 1.52 6.64 34.47
C GLU A 115 1.57 5.40 35.37
N HIS A 116 2.17 4.30 34.90
CA HIS A 116 2.33 3.07 35.69
C HIS A 116 3.75 2.84 36.22
N GLY A 117 4.60 3.88 36.27
CA GLY A 117 5.97 3.75 36.79
C GLY A 117 6.87 2.83 35.95
N LEU A 118 6.49 2.55 34.70
CA LEU A 118 7.28 1.69 33.80
C LEU A 118 8.39 2.47 33.07
N GLY A 119 8.51 3.78 33.32
CA GLY A 119 9.48 4.66 32.66
C GLY A 119 10.93 4.17 32.79
N ASP A 120 11.32 3.74 33.98
CA ASP A 120 12.69 3.30 34.28
C ASP A 120 13.03 1.96 33.62
N ILE A 121 12.03 1.08 33.46
CA ILE A 121 12.15 -0.22 32.77
C ILE A 121 12.44 -0.05 31.27
N PHE A 122 12.04 1.08 30.69
CA PHE A 122 12.22 1.39 29.27
C PHE A 122 13.29 2.47 29.00
N SER A 123 14.10 2.82 30.00
CA SER A 123 15.24 3.73 29.86
C SER A 123 16.50 2.99 29.31
N GLY A 124 17.39 3.71 28.62
CA GLY A 124 18.61 3.14 28.01
C GLY A 124 18.44 2.50 26.62
N ASP A 125 19.56 2.21 25.93
CA ASP A 125 19.58 1.64 24.57
C ASP A 125 18.95 0.23 24.50
N ASP A 126 19.07 -0.54 25.58
CA ASP A 126 18.48 -1.88 25.73
C ASP A 126 16.95 -1.83 25.98
N GLY A 127 16.48 -0.73 26.61
CA GLY A 127 15.06 -0.45 26.86
C GLY A 127 14.27 -0.21 25.58
N LYS A 128 14.86 0.45 24.58
CA LYS A 128 14.23 0.69 23.26
C LYS A 128 13.98 -0.61 22.47
N LYS A 129 14.92 -1.56 22.50
CA LYS A 129 14.76 -2.89 21.86
C LYS A 129 13.70 -3.76 22.56
N LYS A 130 13.69 -3.78 23.90
CA LYS A 130 12.68 -4.50 24.70
C LYS A 130 11.27 -3.92 24.52
N LYS A 131 11.17 -2.59 24.34
CA LYS A 131 9.92 -1.86 24.02
C LYS A 131 9.29 -2.35 22.71
N CYS A 132 10.04 -2.44 21.62
CA CYS A 132 9.54 -2.95 20.34
C CYS A 132 9.13 -4.42 20.44
N LYS A 133 9.91 -5.28 21.10
CA LYS A 133 9.62 -6.73 21.22
C LYS A 133 8.35 -7.02 22.04
N ARG A 134 8.16 -6.33 23.17
CA ARG A 134 6.95 -6.48 24.02
C ARG A 134 5.72 -5.89 23.34
N LEU A 135 5.84 -4.72 22.69
CA LEU A 135 4.77 -4.12 21.90
C LEU A 135 4.31 -5.07 20.78
N VAL A 136 5.23 -5.63 19.99
CA VAL A 136 4.92 -6.62 18.94
C VAL A 136 4.25 -7.87 19.53
N SER A 137 4.63 -8.28 20.74
CA SER A 137 4.01 -9.44 21.40
C SER A 137 2.56 -9.19 21.83
N CYS A 138 2.20 -7.94 22.16
CA CYS A 138 0.89 -7.54 22.68
C CYS A 138 -0.08 -6.98 21.62
N LEU A 139 0.33 -6.87 20.36
CA LEU A 139 -0.57 -6.46 19.26
C LEU A 139 -1.61 -7.56 18.97
N ALA A 140 -2.88 -7.17 18.97
CA ALA A 140 -3.99 -7.90 18.36
C ALA A 140 -4.60 -7.02 17.26
N PRO A 141 -4.82 -7.50 16.02
CA PRO A 141 -4.99 -8.87 15.52
C PRO A 141 -3.70 -9.54 14.96
N PRO A 142 -3.73 -10.87 14.69
CA PRO A 142 -2.56 -11.64 14.22
C PRO A 142 -1.90 -11.09 12.94
N VAL A 143 -2.70 -10.49 12.05
CA VAL A 143 -2.23 -9.92 10.78
C VAL A 143 -1.28 -8.74 11.02
N LEU A 144 -1.60 -7.85 11.97
CA LEU A 144 -0.73 -6.72 12.33
C LEU A 144 0.54 -7.18 13.04
N LYS A 145 0.47 -8.29 13.78
CA LYS A 145 1.63 -8.88 14.45
C LYS A 145 2.62 -9.47 13.44
N ALA A 146 2.14 -10.07 12.35
CA ALA A 146 2.97 -10.62 11.27
C ALA A 146 3.67 -9.50 10.47
N ASP A 147 2.92 -8.48 10.04
CA ASP A 147 3.46 -7.36 9.24
C ASP A 147 4.49 -6.51 10.01
N VAL A 148 4.30 -6.32 11.32
CA VAL A 148 5.27 -5.57 12.13
C VAL A 148 6.50 -6.42 12.45
N LYS A 149 6.35 -7.75 12.58
CA LYS A 149 7.49 -8.66 12.83
C LYS A 149 8.46 -8.74 11.66
N THR A 150 7.96 -8.72 10.41
CA THR A 150 8.81 -8.71 9.21
C THR A 150 9.59 -7.40 9.07
N VAL A 151 8.97 -6.25 9.37
CA VAL A 151 9.63 -4.93 9.34
C VAL A 151 10.67 -4.78 10.46
N VAL A 152 10.41 -5.31 11.65
CA VAL A 152 11.36 -5.27 12.78
C VAL A 152 12.55 -6.22 12.55
N GLN A 153 12.34 -7.43 11.99
CA GLN A 153 13.43 -8.36 11.67
C GLN A 153 14.45 -7.78 10.68
N TRP A 154 14.03 -6.90 9.76
CA TRP A 154 14.93 -6.22 8.83
C TRP A 154 15.87 -5.19 9.48
N THR A 155 15.54 -4.71 10.68
CA THR A 155 16.41 -3.74 11.38
C THR A 155 17.57 -4.37 12.13
N ASP A 156 17.55 -5.68 12.37
CA ASP A 156 18.67 -6.42 12.98
C ASP A 156 19.71 -6.92 11.95
N SER A 157 19.44 -6.86 10.63
CA SER A 157 20.40 -7.36 9.61
C SER A 157 21.42 -6.32 9.13
N CYS A 158 21.31 -5.05 9.53
CA CYS A 158 22.34 -4.05 9.26
C CYS A 158 23.30 -3.93 10.45
N LYS A 159 24.19 -4.92 10.58
CA LYS A 159 25.61 -4.83 10.97
C LYS A 159 26.09 -6.16 11.54
N CYS A 160 26.61 -7.02 10.67
CA CYS A 160 27.73 -7.87 11.06
C CYS A 160 28.84 -7.66 10.04
N SER A 161 29.75 -6.72 10.34
CA SER A 161 31.07 -6.61 9.70
C SER A 161 31.99 -5.77 10.58
N ARG A 162 32.64 -6.46 11.53
CA ARG A 162 34.03 -6.28 11.98
C ARG A 162 34.28 -7.37 13.03
N ARG A 163 34.75 -8.54 12.60
CA ARG A 163 36.16 -8.93 12.36
C ARG A 163 36.90 -9.10 13.70
N LEU A 164 37.03 -10.38 14.07
CA LEU A 164 37.92 -10.93 15.08
C LEU A 164 39.38 -10.56 14.79
N GLY A 165 40.11 -10.27 15.86
CA GLY A 165 41.57 -10.20 16.00
C GLY A 165 41.84 -9.83 17.47
N ALA A 166 42.01 -10.85 18.33
CA ALA A 166 43.28 -11.19 19.00
C ALA A 166 43.68 -10.13 20.05
N ASP A 167 43.44 -10.36 21.36
CA ASP A 167 44.33 -11.08 22.32
C ASP A 167 45.73 -10.44 22.32
N GLU A 168 46.01 -9.51 23.26
CA GLU A 168 46.74 -9.70 24.54
C GLU A 168 48.18 -10.21 24.36
N GLY A 169 49.14 -9.53 25.01
CA GLY A 169 50.44 -10.10 25.41
C GLY A 169 51.56 -10.05 24.39
#